data_AF-A0A940SNG7-F1
#
_entry.id   AF-A0A940SNG7-F1
#
_cell.length_a   1.000
_cell.length_b   1.000
_cell.length_c   1.000
_cell.angle_alpha   90.00
_cell.angle_beta   90.00
_cell.angle_gamma   90.00
#
_symmetry.space_group_name_H-M   'P 1'
#
loop_
_entity.id
_entity.type
_entity.pdbx_description
1 polymer ?
#
loop_
_entity_poly.entity_id
_entity_poly.type
_entity_poly.pdbx_seq_one_letter_code
_entity_poly.pdbx_strand_id
1 'polypeptide(L)'
;MDSDAEWTTNENTIYGNAAMIFLTATIMSRIQSEQLRGDVNADGKIDSADVVLLQKWLLTVPDTELKDWKAADFDGDNKLNTIDLCLIKRALLN
;
A
#
# COMPACT_ATOMS: atom_id res chain seq x y z
N MET A 1 -31.21 31.74 -16.00
CA MET A 1 -31.10 30.86 -17.18
C MET A 1 -30.03 29.88 -16.80
N ASP A 2 -30.51 28.81 -16.21
CA ASP A 2 -29.76 27.92 -15.34
C ASP A 2 -28.78 27.09 -16.16
N SER A 3 -27.57 26.98 -15.62
CA SER A 3 -26.52 26.13 -16.17
C SER A 3 -26.92 24.68 -15.90
N ASP A 4 -27.63 24.07 -16.85
CA ASP A 4 -28.06 22.68 -16.78
C ASP A 4 -26.85 21.73 -16.83
N ALA A 5 -26.28 21.53 -15.65
CA ALA A 5 -25.46 20.43 -15.18
C ALA A 5 -24.96 19.43 -16.25
N GLU A 6 -23.64 19.43 -16.40
CA GLU A 6 -22.77 18.32 -16.80
C GLU A 6 -23.14 16.98 -16.13
N TRP A 7 -24.22 16.30 -16.54
CA TRP A 7 -24.56 15.01 -15.93
C TRP A 7 -25.15 13.94 -16.86
N THR A 8 -25.21 14.16 -18.17
CA THR A 8 -25.43 13.06 -19.11
C THR A 8 -24.10 12.40 -19.48
N THR A 9 -23.46 11.79 -18.49
CA THR A 9 -22.73 10.54 -18.77
C THR A 9 -23.81 9.51 -19.05
N ASN A 10 -24.23 9.45 -20.33
CA ASN A 10 -25.30 8.58 -20.78
C ASN A 10 -25.01 7.11 -20.42
N GLU A 11 -25.95 6.52 -19.71
CA GLU A 11 -26.00 5.10 -19.30
C GLU A 11 -25.75 4.14 -20.48
N ASN A 12 -26.09 4.55 -21.71
CA ASN A 12 -25.97 3.74 -22.93
C ASN A 12 -24.51 3.39 -23.33
N THR A 13 -23.52 4.22 -22.97
CA THR A 13 -22.10 3.92 -23.26
C THR A 13 -21.46 3.07 -22.16
N ILE A 14 -21.99 3.14 -20.93
CA ILE A 14 -21.50 2.38 -19.77
C ILE A 14 -21.79 0.88 -19.98
N TYR A 15 -22.94 0.52 -20.54
CA TYR A 15 -23.30 -0.89 -20.80
C TYR A 15 -22.56 -1.51 -22.00
N GLY A 16 -22.30 -0.76 -23.07
CA GLY A 16 -21.62 -1.28 -24.28
C GLY A 16 -20.14 -1.62 -24.06
N ASN A 17 -19.51 -0.99 -23.07
CA ASN A 17 -18.10 -1.14 -22.74
C ASN A 17 -17.89 -1.87 -21.40
N ALA A 18 -18.79 -2.79 -21.03
CA ALA A 18 -18.69 -3.57 -19.79
C ALA A 18 -17.30 -4.24 -19.61
N ALA A 19 -16.68 -4.68 -20.72
CA ALA A 19 -15.33 -5.22 -20.72
C ALA A 19 -14.26 -4.18 -20.30
N MET A 20 -14.38 -2.92 -20.75
CA MET A 20 -13.48 -1.84 -20.34
C MET A 20 -13.74 -1.40 -18.90
N ILE A 21 -14.99 -1.40 -18.43
CA ILE A 21 -15.30 -1.10 -17.02
C ILE A 21 -14.72 -2.18 -16.10
N PHE A 22 -14.84 -3.45 -16.50
CA PHE A 22 -14.26 -4.56 -15.74
C PHE A 22 -12.73 -4.50 -15.76
N LEU A 23 -12.14 -4.16 -16.91
CA LEU A 23 -10.70 -3.96 -17.04
C LEU A 23 -10.20 -2.77 -16.22
N THR A 24 -10.90 -1.63 -16.24
CA THR A 24 -10.51 -0.44 -15.45
C THR A 24 -10.67 -0.67 -13.95
N ALA A 25 -11.74 -1.33 -13.51
CA ALA A 25 -11.92 -1.73 -12.11
C ALA A 25 -10.82 -2.71 -11.65
N THR A 26 -10.46 -3.68 -12.50
CA THR A 26 -9.39 -4.64 -12.22
C THR A 26 -8.02 -3.96 -12.15
N ILE A 27 -7.72 -3.03 -13.07
CA ILE A 27 -6.45 -2.28 -13.07
C ILE A 27 -6.37 -1.35 -11.85
N MET A 28 -7.45 -0.66 -11.49
CA MET A 28 -7.49 0.18 -10.26
C MET A 28 -7.22 -0.65 -9.00
N SER A 29 -7.77 -1.87 -8.90
CA SER A 29 -7.49 -2.78 -7.79
C SER A 29 -6.05 -3.28 -7.78
N ARG A 30 -5.40 -3.45 -8.94
CA ARG A 30 -4.00 -3.91 -9.05
C ARG A 30 -2.99 -2.82 -8.71
N ILE A 31 -3.30 -1.54 -9.00
CA ILE A 31 -2.38 -0.41 -8.75
C ILE A 31 -2.30 -0.06 -7.25
N GLN A 32 -3.31 -0.39 -6.44
CA GLN A 32 -3.21 -0.21 -4.98
C GLN A 32 -2.14 -1.07 -4.29
N SER A 33 -1.60 -2.08 -4.98
CA SER A 33 -0.48 -2.89 -4.48
C SER A 33 0.89 -2.33 -4.91
N GLU A 34 1.02 -1.01 -5.06
CA GLU A 34 2.34 -0.39 -4.90
C GLU A 34 2.78 -0.69 -3.46
N GLN A 35 3.67 -1.68 -3.31
CA GLN A 35 4.38 -1.97 -2.07
C GLN A 35 4.83 -0.64 -1.45
N LEU A 36 4.11 -0.19 -0.43
CA LEU A 36 4.48 0.99 0.31
C LEU A 36 5.78 0.65 1.03
N ARG A 37 6.88 1.24 0.57
CA ARG A 37 8.19 1.02 1.17
C ARG A 37 8.10 1.48 2.63
N GLY A 38 8.36 0.57 3.57
CA GLY A 38 8.16 0.78 5.02
C GLY A 38 6.93 0.09 5.61
N ASP A 39 6.02 -0.41 4.78
CA ASP A 39 4.84 -1.17 5.19
C ASP A 39 5.19 -2.66 5.26
N VAL A 40 5.42 -3.16 6.47
CA VAL A 40 5.89 -4.54 6.71
C VAL A 40 4.75 -5.53 6.87
N ASN A 41 3.57 -5.03 7.24
CA ASN A 41 2.37 -5.83 7.48
C ASN A 41 1.42 -5.91 6.26
N ALA A 42 1.77 -5.28 5.14
CA ALA A 42 0.99 -5.16 3.91
C ALA A 42 -0.42 -4.59 4.14
N ASP A 43 -0.58 -3.66 5.10
CA ASP A 43 -1.87 -3.03 5.43
C ASP A 43 -2.15 -1.78 4.56
N GLY A 44 -1.14 -1.32 3.80
CA GLY A 44 -1.25 -0.17 2.91
C GLY A 44 -1.12 1.18 3.64
N LYS A 45 -0.60 1.16 4.87
CA LYS A 45 -0.29 2.32 5.70
C LYS A 45 0.97 2.04 6.50
N ILE A 46 1.95 2.94 6.36
CA ILE A 46 3.11 2.95 7.23
C ILE A 46 2.67 3.55 8.57
N ASP A 47 2.74 2.78 9.66
CA ASP A 47 2.46 3.22 11.02
C ASP A 47 3.50 2.67 12.03
N SER A 48 3.39 3.07 13.29
CA SER A 48 4.08 2.44 14.42
C SER A 48 3.81 0.93 14.55
N ALA A 49 2.72 0.41 13.98
CA ALA A 49 2.46 -1.03 13.91
C ALA A 49 3.56 -1.77 13.11
N ASP A 50 4.01 -1.18 12.00
CA ASP A 50 5.09 -1.72 11.16
C ASP A 50 6.41 -1.80 11.91
N VAL A 51 6.73 -0.72 12.62
CA VAL A 51 7.89 -0.58 13.50
C VAL A 51 7.89 -1.67 14.59
N VAL A 52 6.73 -1.91 15.21
CA VAL A 52 6.59 -2.94 16.25
C VAL A 52 6.70 -4.35 15.65
N LEU A 53 6.14 -4.59 14.46
CA LEU A 53 6.24 -5.87 13.77
C LEU A 53 7.70 -6.20 13.42
N LEU A 54 8.42 -5.24 12.82
CA LEU A 54 9.84 -5.40 12.51
C LEU A 54 10.68 -5.63 13.77
N GLN A 55 10.37 -4.95 14.88
CA GLN A 55 11.05 -5.14 16.17
C GLN A 55 10.80 -6.55 16.72
N LYS A 56 9.55 -7.02 16.70
CA LYS A 56 9.19 -8.38 17.13
C LYS A 56 9.91 -9.44 16.29
N TRP A 57 10.02 -9.20 14.98
CA TRP A 57 10.72 -10.09 14.08
C TRP A 57 12.23 -10.13 14.40
N LEU A 58 12.85 -8.96 14.63
CA LEU A 58 14.25 -8.85 15.01
C LEU A 58 14.57 -9.53 16.35
N LEU A 59 13.61 -9.51 17.28
CA LEU A 59 13.65 -10.22 18.56
C LEU A 59 13.39 -11.72 18.45
N THR A 60 13.15 -12.24 17.23
CA THR A 60 12.80 -13.65 16.98
C THR A 60 11.61 -14.10 17.83
N VAL A 61 10.60 -13.23 17.98
CA VAL A 61 9.38 -13.57 18.70
C VAL A 61 8.66 -14.68 17.92
N PRO A 62 8.35 -15.83 18.55
CA PRO A 62 7.63 -16.91 17.88
C PRO A 62 6.27 -16.38 17.39
N ASP A 63 5.83 -16.84 16.22
CA ASP A 63 4.61 -16.39 15.51
C ASP A 63 4.74 -15.05 14.75
N THR A 64 5.95 -14.48 14.62
CA THR A 64 6.15 -13.25 13.83
C THR A 64 6.48 -13.57 12.37
N GLU A 65 5.54 -13.31 11.47
CA GLU A 65 5.74 -13.39 10.01
C GLU A 65 5.83 -11.98 9.40
N LEU A 66 6.83 -11.76 8.56
CA LEU A 66 6.92 -10.58 7.71
C LEU A 66 6.25 -10.91 6.37
N LYS A 67 5.12 -10.27 6.07
CA LYS A 67 4.50 -10.42 4.74
C LYS A 67 5.40 -9.87 3.64
N ASP A 68 5.99 -8.71 3.89
CA ASP A 68 6.85 -8.01 2.94
C ASP A 68 8.19 -7.64 3.58
N TRP A 69 9.06 -8.64 3.74
CA TRP A 69 10.44 -8.43 4.22
C TRP A 69 11.21 -7.44 3.34
N LYS A 70 10.83 -7.31 2.07
CA LYS A 70 11.46 -6.38 1.12
C LYS A 70 10.99 -4.94 1.29
N ALA A 71 9.76 -4.73 1.77
CA ALA A 71 9.29 -3.40 2.17
C ALA A 71 9.91 -2.97 3.51
N ALA A 72 10.29 -3.95 4.33
CA ALA A 72 11.01 -3.76 5.59
C ALA A 72 12.45 -3.24 5.40
N ASP A 73 13.10 -3.60 4.30
CA ASP A 73 14.46 -3.19 3.96
C ASP A 73 14.45 -1.76 3.41
N PHE A 74 14.60 -0.80 4.32
CA PHE A 74 14.48 0.62 3.98
C PHE A 74 15.81 1.17 3.47
N ASP A 75 16.93 0.64 3.94
CA ASP A 75 18.29 1.07 3.55
C ASP A 75 18.76 0.47 2.21
N GLY A 76 18.27 -0.70 1.81
CA GLY A 76 18.71 -1.40 0.60
C GLY A 76 19.87 -2.39 0.83
N ASP A 77 20.31 -2.59 2.08
CA ASP A 77 21.45 -3.46 2.42
C ASP A 77 21.07 -4.96 2.45
N ASN A 78 19.81 -5.30 2.16
CA ASN A 78 19.25 -6.66 2.28
C ASN A 78 19.40 -7.23 3.70
N LYS A 79 19.44 -6.36 4.71
CA LYS A 79 19.60 -6.72 6.12
C LYS A 79 18.63 -5.91 6.96
N LEU A 80 17.65 -6.61 7.52
CA LEU A 80 16.71 -6.03 8.46
C LEU A 80 17.36 -5.82 9.82
N ASN A 81 17.58 -4.56 10.17
CA ASN A 81 18.16 -4.16 11.43
C ASN A 81 17.40 -2.99 12.06
N THR A 82 17.86 -2.58 13.24
CA THR A 82 17.37 -1.36 13.91
C THR A 82 17.58 -0.09 13.08
N ILE A 83 18.46 -0.11 12.08
CA ILE A 83 18.67 0.99 11.13
C ILE A 83 17.40 1.21 10.29
N ASP A 84 16.88 0.17 9.63
CA ASP A 84 15.65 0.24 8.84
C ASP A 84 14.46 0.69 9.69
N LEU A 85 14.40 0.17 10.91
CA LEU A 85 13.38 0.51 11.90
C LEU A 85 13.41 2.00 12.29
N CYS A 86 14.61 2.57 12.41
CA CYS A 86 14.82 3.99 12.67
C CYS A 86 14.45 4.85 11.44
N LEU A 87 14.75 4.37 10.23
CA LEU A 87 14.39 5.04 8.98
C LEU A 87 12.87 5.10 8.78
N ILE A 88 12.16 3.99 9.04
CA ILE A 88 10.69 3.92 8.99
C ILE A 88 10.08 4.87 10.04
N LYS A 89 10.58 4.85 11.28
CA LYS A 89 10.15 5.81 12.33
C LYS A 89 10.39 7.26 11.92
N ARG A 90 11.51 7.56 11.26
CA ARG A 90 11.80 8.92 10.79
C ARG A 90 10.87 9.33 9.66
N ALA A 91 10.53 8.40 8.75
CA ALA A 91 9.56 8.65 7.68
C ALA A 91 8.15 8.91 8.22
N LEU A 92 7.79 8.29 9.35
CA LEU A 92 6.52 8.51 10.06
C LEU A 92 6.39 9.87 10.75
N LEU A 93 7.51 10.46 11.16
CA LEU A 93 7.55 11.68 11.97
C LEU A 93 7.67 12.97 11.13
N ASN A 94 7.73 12.85 9.80
CA ASN A 94 8.04 13.95 8.88
C ASN A 94 6.89 14.20 7.90
#